data_AF-A0A7C0ZR27-F1
#
_entry.id   AF-A0A7C0ZR27-F1
#
_cell.length_a   1.000
_cell.length_b   1.000
_cell.length_c   1.000
_cell.angle_alpha   90.00
_cell.angle_beta   90.00
_cell.angle_gamma   90.00
#
_symmetry.space_group_name_H-M   'P 1'
#
loop_
_entity.id
_entity.type
_entity.pdbx_description
1 polymer ?
#
loop_
_entity_poly.entity_id
_entity_poly.type
_entity_poly.pdbx_seq_one_letter_code
_entity_poly.pdbx_strand_id
1 'polypeptide(L)'
;MSLERRIARVLREFPYDVKFEVKDGIVFLYGSVKSYEDWIELGLKVGSVKGVEGVVNKVKWRGYPEEEMRKKEEKRKRTFEENKDKIVGEYDVVIIGGGVIGCGIARELSKYKVKVALLEKSTDVATGASKANNGMIHPGVAPPRKSLKRALNVKGNAMYEKWARELNFRFKRVGSLWIITPRTLAAYKKYLPGSLYWIALKYVVPWAIKLKGILNGVKGIRVLRGRKIWEYEPHVTRDAVAAVYI
;
A
#
# COMPACT_ATOMS: atom_id res chain seq x y z
N MET A 1 2.77 -29.00 -4.34
CA MET A 1 1.31 -28.77 -4.41
C MET A 1 1.04 -27.69 -5.44
N SER A 2 0.24 -27.97 -6.48
CA SER A 2 -0.07 -27.01 -7.54
C SER A 2 -0.83 -25.79 -7.00
N LEU A 3 -0.83 -24.69 -7.75
CA LEU A 3 -1.49 -23.44 -7.37
C LEU A 3 -2.99 -23.65 -7.15
N GLU A 4 -3.63 -24.41 -8.05
CA GLU A 4 -5.04 -24.76 -8.03
C GLU A 4 -5.40 -25.54 -6.77
N ARG A 5 -4.55 -26.49 -6.35
CA ARG A 5 -4.77 -27.24 -5.10
C ARG A 5 -4.69 -26.35 -3.87
N ARG A 6 -3.82 -25.33 -3.87
CA ARG A 6 -3.73 -24.34 -2.79
C ARG A 6 -4.99 -23.48 -2.73
N ILE A 7 -5.46 -22.99 -3.87
CA ILE A 7 -6.68 -22.20 -3.98
C ILE A 7 -7.89 -23.03 -3.53
N ALA A 8 -8.04 -24.24 -4.06
CA ALA A 8 -9.13 -25.14 -3.68
C ALA A 8 -9.15 -25.43 -2.17
N ARG A 9 -7.98 -25.53 -1.53
CA ARG A 9 -7.91 -25.68 -0.07
C ARG A 9 -8.42 -24.45 0.66
N VAL A 10 -8.06 -23.25 0.22
CA VAL A 10 -8.55 -21.99 0.81
C VAL A 10 -10.06 -21.86 0.63
N LEU A 11 -10.59 -22.21 -0.54
CA LEU A 11 -12.03 -22.13 -0.81
C LEU A 11 -12.86 -23.07 0.09
N ARG A 12 -12.31 -24.23 0.51
CA ARG A 12 -12.98 -25.13 1.46
C ARG A 12 -13.16 -24.55 2.87
N GLU A 13 -12.42 -23.50 3.22
CA GLU A 13 -12.63 -22.80 4.50
C GLU A 13 -13.92 -21.98 4.51
N PHE A 14 -14.51 -21.72 3.33
CA PHE A 14 -15.73 -20.96 3.19
C PHE A 14 -16.92 -21.89 2.95
N PRO A 15 -18.08 -21.66 3.58
CA PRO A 15 -19.28 -22.50 3.45
C PRO A 15 -20.05 -22.22 2.15
N TYR A 16 -19.37 -21.79 1.08
CA TYR A 16 -19.98 -21.32 -0.16
C TYR A 16 -19.45 -22.11 -1.36
N ASP A 17 -20.34 -22.42 -2.32
CA ASP A 17 -19.94 -23.04 -3.59
C ASP A 17 -19.34 -21.98 -4.53
N VAL A 18 -18.05 -21.67 -4.31
CA VAL A 18 -17.27 -20.75 -5.13
C VAL A 18 -16.44 -21.55 -6.13
N LYS A 19 -16.67 -21.29 -7.41
CA LYS A 19 -15.86 -21.84 -8.51
C LYS A 19 -14.70 -20.91 -8.80
N PHE A 20 -13.61 -21.46 -9.31
CA PHE A 20 -12.47 -20.65 -9.73
C PHE A 20 -11.83 -21.14 -11.03
N GLU A 21 -11.17 -20.22 -11.70
CA GLU A 21 -10.34 -20.46 -12.87
C GLU A 21 -9.00 -19.75 -12.66
N VAL A 22 -7.89 -20.35 -13.09
CA VAL A 22 -6.56 -19.73 -13.04
C VAL A 22 -6.07 -19.51 -14.46
N LYS A 23 -5.71 -18.27 -14.80
CA LYS A 23 -5.13 -17.87 -16.09
C LYS A 23 -3.94 -16.95 -15.83
N ASP A 24 -2.77 -17.33 -16.31
CA ASP A 24 -1.53 -16.54 -16.18
C ASP A 24 -1.27 -16.05 -14.75
N GLY A 25 -1.46 -16.92 -13.75
CA GLY A 25 -1.28 -16.58 -12.33
C GLY A 25 -2.40 -15.73 -11.71
N ILE A 26 -3.41 -15.33 -12.50
CA ILE A 26 -4.60 -14.59 -12.06
C ILE A 26 -5.72 -15.58 -11.74
N VAL A 27 -6.32 -15.44 -10.56
CA VAL A 27 -7.44 -16.28 -10.10
C VAL A 27 -8.75 -15.55 -10.31
N PHE A 28 -9.64 -16.14 -11.10
CA PHE A 28 -11.00 -15.66 -11.32
C PHE A 28 -11.94 -16.44 -10.41
N LEU A 29 -12.67 -15.75 -9.54
CA LEU A 29 -13.63 -16.37 -8.61
C LEU A 29 -15.05 -16.12 -9.09
N TYR A 30 -15.91 -17.13 -9.01
CA TYR A 30 -17.30 -17.10 -9.46
C TYR A 30 -18.21 -17.74 -8.41
N GLY A 31 -19.44 -17.25 -8.28
CA GLY A 31 -20.45 -17.79 -7.37
C GLY A 31 -21.11 -16.70 -6.54
N SER A 32 -21.64 -17.08 -5.39
CA SER A 32 -22.32 -16.16 -4.48
C SER A 32 -21.94 -16.42 -3.02
N VAL A 33 -21.89 -15.36 -2.23
CA VAL A 33 -21.64 -15.37 -0.78
C VAL A 33 -22.75 -14.62 -0.04
N LYS A 34 -22.80 -14.74 1.29
CA LYS A 34 -23.87 -14.13 2.08
C LYS A 34 -23.69 -12.63 2.28
N SER A 35 -22.46 -12.15 2.48
CA SER A 35 -22.18 -10.76 2.87
C SER A 35 -21.06 -10.12 2.05
N TYR A 36 -20.95 -8.79 2.12
CA TYR A 36 -19.86 -8.04 1.49
C TYR A 36 -18.52 -8.32 2.19
N GLU A 37 -18.56 -8.56 3.49
CA GLU A 37 -17.41 -8.94 4.31
C GLU A 37 -16.85 -10.29 3.86
N ASP A 38 -17.71 -11.30 3.65
CA ASP A 38 -17.31 -12.60 3.11
C ASP A 38 -16.67 -12.44 1.72
N TRP A 39 -17.23 -11.54 0.89
CA TRP A 39 -16.70 -11.25 -0.43
C TRP A 39 -15.28 -10.67 -0.37
N ILE A 40 -15.03 -9.74 0.56
CA ILE A 40 -13.69 -9.17 0.80
C ILE A 40 -12.74 -10.26 1.31
N GLU A 41 -13.13 -10.98 2.35
CA GLU A 41 -12.27 -11.97 3.01
C GLU A 41 -11.84 -13.07 2.04
N LEU A 42 -12.79 -13.58 1.24
CA LEU A 42 -12.54 -14.55 0.19
C LEU A 42 -11.46 -14.06 -0.79
N GLY A 43 -11.62 -12.84 -1.31
CA GLY A 43 -10.67 -12.26 -2.26
C GLY A 43 -9.28 -12.06 -1.65
N LEU A 44 -9.20 -11.59 -0.41
CA LEU A 44 -7.93 -11.38 0.31
C LEU A 44 -7.22 -12.69 0.63
N LYS A 45 -7.94 -13.71 1.09
CA LYS A 45 -7.34 -15.02 1.38
C LYS A 45 -6.79 -15.67 0.11
N VAL A 46 -7.55 -15.66 -0.98
CA VAL A 46 -7.09 -16.19 -2.28
C VAL A 46 -5.88 -15.40 -2.78
N GLY A 47 -5.92 -14.06 -2.71
CA GLY A 47 -4.80 -13.21 -3.12
C GLY A 47 -3.54 -13.35 -2.27
N SER A 48 -3.67 -13.87 -1.05
CA SER A 48 -2.55 -14.16 -0.15
C SER A 48 -1.88 -15.51 -0.43
N VAL A 49 -2.44 -16.33 -1.31
CA VAL A 49 -1.87 -17.63 -1.68
C VAL A 49 -0.59 -17.43 -2.49
N LYS A 50 0.50 -18.05 -2.04
CA LYS A 50 1.79 -18.01 -2.75
C LYS A 50 1.65 -18.55 -4.18
N GLY A 51 1.93 -17.68 -5.15
CA GLY A 51 1.84 -17.96 -6.59
C GLY A 51 0.63 -17.31 -7.28
N VAL A 52 -0.29 -16.72 -6.50
CA VAL A 52 -1.34 -15.85 -7.06
C VAL A 52 -0.75 -14.47 -7.31
N GLU A 53 -0.89 -13.99 -8.53
CA GLU A 53 -0.43 -12.66 -8.95
C GLU A 53 -1.56 -11.63 -8.90
N GLY A 54 -2.80 -12.08 -9.08
CA GLY A 54 -3.99 -11.24 -9.00
C GLY A 54 -5.25 -12.05 -8.75
N VAL A 55 -6.29 -11.37 -8.25
CA VAL A 55 -7.62 -11.96 -8.07
C VAL A 55 -8.65 -11.10 -8.75
N VAL A 56 -9.44 -11.71 -9.64
CA VAL A 56 -10.63 -11.11 -10.23
C VAL A 56 -11.85 -11.73 -9.55
N ASN A 57 -12.36 -11.02 -8.55
CA ASN A 57 -13.48 -11.51 -7.75
C ASN A 57 -14.82 -11.17 -8.42
N LYS A 58 -15.40 -12.13 -9.15
CA LYS A 58 -16.73 -12.04 -9.79
C LYS A 58 -17.82 -12.70 -8.95
N VAL A 59 -17.54 -13.02 -7.69
CA VAL A 59 -18.53 -13.52 -6.74
C VAL A 59 -19.50 -12.38 -6.40
N LYS A 60 -20.78 -12.71 -6.22
CA LYS A 60 -21.81 -11.75 -5.77
C LYS A 60 -22.13 -11.96 -4.30
N TRP A 61 -22.56 -10.93 -3.58
CA TRP A 61 -23.06 -11.09 -2.20
C TRP A 61 -24.58 -10.86 -2.14
N ARG A 62 -25.23 -11.22 -1.03
CA ARG A 62 -26.66 -10.93 -0.84
C ARG A 62 -26.90 -9.43 -0.82
N GLY A 63 -27.79 -8.94 -1.67
CA GLY A 63 -28.00 -7.49 -1.85
C GLY A 63 -26.96 -6.83 -2.75
N TYR A 64 -26.21 -7.62 -3.53
CA TYR A 64 -25.37 -7.10 -4.60
C TYR A 64 -26.23 -6.24 -5.56
N PRO A 65 -25.82 -5.00 -5.87
CA PRO A 65 -26.60 -4.09 -6.70
C PRO A 65 -26.52 -4.50 -8.18
N GLU A 66 -27.19 -5.59 -8.54
CA GLU A 66 -27.15 -6.18 -9.89
C GLU A 66 -27.53 -5.17 -10.96
N GLU A 67 -28.62 -4.44 -10.74
CA GLU A 67 -29.13 -3.49 -11.73
C GLU A 67 -28.16 -2.33 -11.99
N GLU A 68 -27.58 -1.77 -10.93
CA GLU A 68 -26.59 -0.69 -11.09
C GLU A 68 -25.33 -1.17 -11.80
N MET A 69 -24.88 -2.38 -11.47
CA MET A 69 -23.67 -2.95 -12.09
C MET A 69 -23.93 -3.29 -13.56
N ARG A 70 -25.10 -3.83 -13.88
CA ARG A 70 -25.55 -4.06 -15.25
C ARG A 70 -25.57 -2.76 -16.06
N LYS A 71 -26.21 -1.71 -15.54
CA LYS A 71 -26.24 -0.38 -16.19
C LYS A 71 -24.84 0.18 -16.42
N LYS A 72 -23.92 0.01 -15.46
CA LYS A 72 -22.51 0.43 -15.60
C LYS A 72 -21.79 -0.36 -16.70
N GLU A 73 -21.99 -1.67 -16.78
CA GLU A 73 -21.40 -2.52 -17.81
C GLU A 73 -21.96 -2.22 -19.21
N GLU A 74 -23.27 -2.06 -19.34
CA GLU A 74 -23.93 -1.66 -20.58
C GLU A 74 -23.42 -0.30 -21.06
N LYS A 75 -23.32 0.69 -20.15
CA LYS A 75 -22.72 1.99 -20.48
C LYS A 75 -21.28 1.85 -20.98
N ARG A 76 -20.47 1.01 -20.35
CA ARG A 76 -19.07 0.75 -20.79
C ARG A 76 -19.02 0.10 -22.17
N LYS A 77 -19.84 -0.93 -22.41
CA LYS A 77 -19.94 -1.60 -23.71
C LYS A 77 -20.37 -0.64 -24.79
N ARG A 78 -21.43 0.14 -24.54
CA ARG A 78 -21.91 1.16 -25.48
C ARG A 78 -20.82 2.20 -25.78
N THR A 79 -20.16 2.73 -24.74
CA THR A 79 -19.06 3.69 -24.92
C THR A 79 -17.91 3.08 -25.72
N PHE A 80 -17.58 1.80 -25.50
CA PHE A 80 -16.57 1.11 -26.29
C PHE A 80 -17.00 0.98 -27.76
N GLU A 81 -18.19 0.45 -28.03
CA GLU A 81 -18.70 0.29 -29.40
C GLU A 81 -18.80 1.62 -30.16
N GLU A 82 -19.23 2.70 -29.48
CA GLU A 82 -19.32 4.04 -30.06
C GLU A 82 -17.95 4.67 -30.40
N ASN A 83 -16.86 4.17 -29.82
CA ASN A 83 -15.54 4.80 -29.92
C ASN A 83 -14.41 3.86 -30.39
N LYS A 84 -14.66 2.56 -30.57
CA LYS A 84 -13.61 1.56 -30.91
C LYS A 84 -12.89 1.88 -32.23
N ASP A 85 -13.57 2.52 -33.16
CA ASP A 85 -13.03 2.90 -34.48
C ASP A 85 -12.55 4.37 -34.52
N LYS A 86 -12.67 5.11 -33.41
CA LYS A 86 -12.24 6.51 -33.32
C LYS A 86 -10.80 6.62 -32.86
N ILE A 87 -9.96 7.23 -33.69
CA ILE A 87 -8.57 7.52 -33.36
C ILE A 87 -8.50 8.97 -32.85
N VAL A 88 -8.17 9.14 -31.57
CA VAL A 88 -8.06 10.47 -30.91
C VAL A 88 -6.67 11.11 -31.15
N GLY A 89 -5.70 10.33 -31.62
CA GLY A 89 -4.37 10.78 -31.98
C GLY A 89 -3.35 9.66 -31.93
N GLU A 90 -2.12 9.99 -32.32
CA GLU A 90 -0.96 9.09 -32.26
C GLU A 90 0.00 9.57 -31.17
N TYR A 91 0.33 8.66 -30.25
CA TYR A 91 1.16 8.94 -29.08
C TYR A 91 2.22 7.85 -28.92
N ASP A 92 3.42 8.25 -28.48
CA ASP A 92 4.51 7.31 -28.19
C ASP A 92 4.23 6.54 -26.90
N VAL A 93 3.59 7.18 -25.92
CA VAL A 93 3.28 6.60 -24.62
C VAL A 93 1.86 6.97 -24.18
N VAL A 94 1.08 5.97 -23.80
CA VAL A 94 -0.24 6.14 -23.17
C VAL A 94 -0.17 5.68 -21.72
N ILE A 95 -0.52 6.58 -20.80
CA ILE A 95 -0.57 6.34 -19.35
C ILE A 95 -2.03 6.21 -18.93
N ILE A 96 -2.39 5.07 -18.36
CA ILE A 96 -3.75 4.82 -17.85
C ILE A 96 -3.77 5.04 -16.33
N GLY A 97 -4.47 6.08 -15.90
CA GLY A 97 -4.67 6.47 -14.51
C GLY A 97 -3.88 7.72 -14.11
N GLY A 98 -4.58 8.80 -13.79
CA GLY A 98 -4.06 10.09 -13.34
C GLY A 98 -3.81 10.18 -11.84
N GLY A 99 -3.39 9.09 -11.20
CA GLY A 99 -2.92 9.13 -9.81
C GLY A 99 -1.53 9.76 -9.69
N VAL A 100 -1.02 9.89 -8.45
CA VAL A 100 0.34 10.42 -8.19
C VAL A 100 1.44 9.68 -8.97
N ILE A 101 1.25 8.39 -9.22
CA ILE A 101 2.17 7.57 -10.02
C ILE A 101 2.09 7.95 -11.50
N GLY A 102 0.89 7.94 -12.09
CA GLY A 102 0.70 8.28 -13.50
C GLY A 102 1.12 9.71 -13.83
N CYS A 103 0.74 10.67 -12.99
CA CYS A 103 1.20 12.06 -13.14
C CYS A 103 2.72 12.18 -12.95
N GLY A 104 3.31 11.40 -12.04
CA GLY A 104 4.77 11.34 -11.86
C GLY A 104 5.50 10.80 -13.08
N ILE A 105 4.95 9.76 -13.73
CA ILE A 105 5.48 9.23 -15.00
C ILE A 105 5.37 10.26 -16.11
N ALA A 106 4.18 10.88 -16.27
CA ALA A 106 3.95 11.92 -17.28
C ALA A 106 4.94 13.08 -17.14
N ARG A 107 5.19 13.53 -15.91
CA ARG A 107 6.18 14.57 -15.59
C ARG A 107 7.61 14.18 -15.95
N GLU A 108 7.99 12.93 -15.73
CA GLU A 108 9.34 12.49 -16.08
C GLU A 108 9.51 12.41 -17.60
N LEU A 109 8.50 11.88 -18.29
CA LEU A 109 8.49 11.77 -19.75
C LEU A 109 8.44 13.15 -20.43
N SER A 110 7.79 14.16 -19.83
CA SER A 110 7.72 15.51 -20.39
C SER A 110 9.08 16.23 -20.47
N LYS A 111 10.15 15.65 -19.90
CA LYS A 111 11.53 16.13 -20.05
C LYS A 111 12.18 15.68 -21.36
N TYR A 112 11.55 14.75 -22.07
CA TYR A 112 12.04 14.19 -23.33
C TYR A 112 11.13 14.62 -24.48
N LYS A 113 11.61 14.50 -25.71
CA LYS A 113 10.81 14.76 -26.92
C LYS A 113 9.95 13.53 -27.25
N VAL A 114 8.93 13.28 -26.43
CA VAL A 114 7.96 12.18 -26.60
C VAL A 114 6.53 12.69 -26.48
N LYS A 115 5.63 12.18 -27.32
CA LYS A 115 4.19 12.47 -27.28
C LYS A 115 3.51 11.56 -26.26
N VAL A 116 3.06 12.14 -25.15
CA VAL A 116 2.45 11.38 -24.04
C VAL A 116 0.97 11.72 -23.91
N ALA A 117 0.11 10.70 -23.84
CA ALA A 117 -1.28 10.82 -23.41
C ALA A 117 -1.44 10.26 -21.99
N LEU A 118 -2.11 11.00 -21.11
CA LEU A 118 -2.55 10.50 -19.80
C LEU A 118 -4.07 10.46 -19.79
N LEU A 119 -4.62 9.28 -19.51
CA LEU A 119 -6.06 9.03 -19.46
C LEU A 119 -6.50 8.77 -18.03
N GLU A 120 -7.40 9.60 -17.51
CA GLU A 120 -8.05 9.42 -16.21
C GLU A 120 -9.55 9.24 -16.42
N LYS A 121 -10.14 8.26 -15.72
CA LYS A 121 -11.58 7.97 -15.83
C LYS A 121 -12.44 8.90 -14.98
N SER A 122 -11.84 9.45 -13.92
CA SER A 122 -12.48 10.41 -13.02
C SER A 122 -12.52 11.80 -13.64
N THR A 123 -13.32 12.68 -13.05
CA THR A 123 -13.45 14.08 -13.48
C THR A 123 -12.18 14.92 -13.29
N ASP A 124 -11.26 14.46 -12.45
CA ASP A 124 -9.99 15.12 -12.16
C ASP A 124 -8.93 14.10 -11.76
N VAL A 125 -7.66 14.50 -11.84
CA VAL A 125 -6.50 13.71 -11.42
C VAL A 125 -6.46 13.52 -9.91
N ALA A 126 -5.72 12.50 -9.47
CA ALA A 126 -5.50 12.14 -8.08
C ALA A 126 -6.75 11.83 -7.25
N THR A 127 -7.94 11.73 -7.84
CA THR A 127 -9.22 11.54 -7.13
C THR A 127 -9.42 10.17 -6.46
N GLY A 128 -8.52 9.21 -6.73
CA GLY A 128 -8.51 7.89 -6.08
C GLY A 128 -7.66 7.84 -4.80
N ALA A 129 -6.89 6.76 -4.63
CA ALA A 129 -6.03 6.54 -3.46
C ALA A 129 -4.99 7.67 -3.23
N SER A 130 -4.63 8.41 -4.27
CA SER A 130 -3.74 9.56 -4.17
C SER A 130 -4.35 10.74 -3.37
N LYS A 131 -5.68 10.87 -3.33
CA LYS A 131 -6.38 11.82 -2.47
C LYS A 131 -6.68 11.24 -1.09
N ALA A 132 -6.93 9.93 -1.00
CA ALA A 132 -7.28 9.22 0.23
C ALA A 132 -6.05 8.56 0.91
N ASN A 133 -5.03 9.35 1.27
CA ASN A 133 -3.90 8.90 2.07
C ASN A 133 -3.49 9.95 3.11
N ASN A 134 -2.58 9.58 4.02
CA ASN A 134 -2.14 10.43 5.12
C ASN A 134 -1.16 11.56 4.72
N GLY A 135 -0.73 11.63 3.45
CA GLY A 135 0.24 12.62 2.97
C GLY A 135 1.65 12.50 3.56
N MET A 136 1.96 11.41 4.27
CA MET A 136 3.25 11.22 4.92
C MET A 136 4.30 10.65 3.97
N ILE A 137 5.48 11.27 3.97
CA ILE A 137 6.63 10.75 3.23
C ILE A 137 7.40 9.80 4.13
N HIS A 138 7.16 8.49 3.96
CA HIS A 138 7.77 7.47 4.80
C HIS A 138 9.31 7.44 4.65
N PRO A 139 10.07 7.14 5.72
CA PRO A 139 11.54 7.20 5.69
C PRO A 139 12.22 5.96 5.10
N GLY A 140 11.53 4.84 4.91
CA GLY A 140 12.12 3.60 4.37
C GLY A 140 12.66 2.59 5.39
N VAL A 141 12.36 2.76 6.68
CA VAL A 141 12.76 1.80 7.75
C VAL A 141 11.90 0.53 7.76
N ALA A 142 10.58 0.67 7.52
CA ALA A 142 9.65 -0.45 7.60
C ALA A 142 9.83 -1.52 6.50
N PRO A 143 10.01 -1.17 5.22
CA PRO A 143 10.08 -2.15 4.13
C PRO A 143 11.21 -3.18 4.29
N PRO A 144 11.04 -4.42 3.77
CA PRO A 144 12.08 -5.43 3.75
C PRO A 144 13.31 -4.97 2.95
N ARG A 145 14.52 -5.24 3.45
CA ARG A 145 15.77 -4.73 2.87
C ARG A 145 15.93 -5.07 1.39
N LYS A 146 15.65 -6.29 0.95
CA LYS A 146 15.83 -6.70 -0.45
C LYS A 146 14.61 -6.39 -1.35
N SER A 147 13.65 -5.59 -0.89
CA SER A 147 12.45 -5.26 -1.68
C SER A 147 12.65 -4.02 -2.56
N LEU A 148 11.97 -4.00 -3.70
CA LEU A 148 11.84 -2.80 -4.55
C LEU A 148 11.20 -1.65 -3.76
N LYS A 149 10.23 -1.96 -2.89
CA LYS A 149 9.59 -0.98 -2.00
C LYS A 149 10.62 -0.22 -1.15
N ARG A 150 11.63 -0.90 -0.59
CA ARG A 150 12.71 -0.25 0.16
C ARG A 150 13.52 0.68 -0.73
N ALA A 151 13.98 0.17 -1.88
CA ALA A 151 14.84 0.91 -2.80
C ALA A 151 14.15 2.19 -3.31
N LEU A 152 12.91 2.07 -3.77
CA LEU A 152 12.12 3.21 -4.26
C LEU A 152 11.72 4.16 -3.13
N ASN A 153 11.41 3.66 -1.93
CA ASN A 153 11.04 4.53 -0.82
C ASN A 153 12.19 5.46 -0.42
N VAL A 154 13.40 4.94 -0.22
CA VAL A 154 14.54 5.76 0.19
C VAL A 154 14.92 6.76 -0.90
N LYS A 155 14.96 6.30 -2.17
CA LYS A 155 15.24 7.17 -3.32
C LYS A 155 14.17 8.27 -3.47
N GLY A 156 12.89 7.90 -3.41
CA GLY A 156 11.77 8.83 -3.53
C GLY A 156 11.68 9.82 -2.37
N ASN A 157 11.90 9.39 -1.13
CA ASN A 157 11.90 10.27 0.04
C ASN A 157 12.89 11.43 -0.13
N ALA A 158 14.09 11.17 -0.65
CA ALA A 158 15.12 12.18 -0.88
C ALA A 158 14.74 13.20 -1.98
N MET A 159 13.78 12.89 -2.86
CA MET A 159 13.38 13.76 -3.97
C MET A 159 12.36 14.83 -3.57
N TYR A 160 11.63 14.64 -2.47
CA TYR A 160 10.48 15.49 -2.13
C TYR A 160 10.81 16.95 -1.90
N GLU A 161 11.99 17.28 -1.36
CA GLU A 161 12.41 18.68 -1.18
C GLU A 161 12.63 19.39 -2.52
N LYS A 162 13.21 18.67 -3.49
CA LYS A 162 13.38 19.18 -4.85
C LYS A 162 12.02 19.33 -5.51
N TRP A 163 11.16 18.32 -5.43
CA TRP A 163 9.83 18.36 -6.03
C TRP A 163 8.94 19.44 -5.43
N ALA A 164 8.99 19.65 -4.11
CA ALA A 164 8.21 20.70 -3.45
C ALA A 164 8.57 22.09 -4.00
N ARG A 165 9.86 22.34 -4.29
CA ARG A 165 10.31 23.58 -4.93
C ARG A 165 9.89 23.66 -6.39
N GLU A 166 10.13 22.60 -7.16
CA GLU A 166 9.84 22.59 -8.61
C GLU A 166 8.34 22.65 -8.93
N LEU A 167 7.50 22.03 -8.10
CA LEU A 167 6.05 21.93 -8.31
C LEU A 167 5.26 22.90 -7.41
N ASN A 168 5.95 23.67 -6.58
CA ASN A 168 5.37 24.67 -5.69
C ASN A 168 4.22 24.13 -4.81
N PHE A 169 4.47 23.03 -4.08
CA PHE A 169 3.51 22.50 -3.10
C PHE A 169 4.07 22.57 -1.67
N ARG A 170 3.16 22.70 -0.69
CA ARG A 170 3.52 22.75 0.72
C ARG A 170 4.11 21.42 1.17
N PHE A 171 5.37 21.45 1.58
CA PHE A 171 6.08 20.31 2.13
C PHE A 171 6.86 20.74 3.39
N LYS A 172 6.82 19.92 4.43
CA LYS A 172 7.61 20.13 5.66
C LYS A 172 8.32 18.85 6.06
N ARG A 173 9.64 18.92 6.21
CA ARG A 173 10.47 17.81 6.70
C ARG A 173 10.40 17.75 8.23
N VAL A 174 9.38 17.07 8.76
CA VAL A 174 9.12 17.00 10.22
C VAL A 174 9.78 15.80 10.92
N GLY A 175 10.21 14.79 10.15
CA GLY A 175 10.68 13.51 10.70
C GLY A 175 9.54 12.63 11.20
N SER A 176 9.88 11.49 11.81
CA SER A 176 8.92 10.54 12.39
C SER A 176 9.40 10.05 13.74
N LEU A 177 8.53 10.10 14.75
CA LEU A 177 8.85 9.65 16.11
C LEU A 177 8.14 8.32 16.39
N TRP A 178 8.91 7.23 16.48
CA TRP A 178 8.39 5.89 16.74
C TRP A 178 8.46 5.61 18.24
N ILE A 179 7.31 5.57 18.91
CA ILE A 179 7.21 5.39 20.35
C ILE A 179 7.22 3.91 20.71
N ILE A 180 8.06 3.55 21.68
CA ILE A 180 8.13 2.20 22.25
C ILE A 180 7.52 2.27 23.64
N THR A 181 6.46 1.48 23.83
CA THR A 181 5.67 1.41 25.06
C THR A 181 5.67 -0.01 25.61
N PRO A 182 5.16 -0.26 26.82
CA PRO A 182 4.97 -1.60 27.35
C PRO A 182 4.11 -2.50 26.46
N ARG A 183 3.32 -1.93 25.54
CA ARG A 183 2.47 -2.65 24.58
C ARG A 183 3.20 -3.07 23.30
N THR A 184 4.37 -2.50 22.98
CA THR A 184 5.06 -2.70 21.69
C THR A 184 5.41 -4.17 21.42
N LEU A 185 5.80 -4.93 22.45
CA LEU A 185 6.09 -6.36 22.35
C LEU A 185 5.15 -7.22 23.19
N ALA A 186 3.89 -6.79 23.38
CA ALA A 186 2.94 -7.48 24.25
C ALA A 186 2.81 -8.98 23.93
N ALA A 187 2.80 -9.35 22.65
CA ALA A 187 2.76 -10.74 22.20
C ALA A 187 3.98 -11.59 22.63
N TYR A 188 5.12 -10.95 22.89
CA TYR A 188 6.37 -11.61 23.28
C TYR A 188 6.60 -11.61 24.80
N LYS A 189 5.70 -11.01 25.58
CA LYS A 189 5.80 -10.93 27.04
C LYS A 189 5.94 -12.31 27.70
N LYS A 190 5.35 -13.36 27.11
CA LYS A 190 5.47 -14.74 27.61
C LYS A 190 6.85 -15.36 27.43
N TYR A 191 7.64 -14.88 26.46
CA TYR A 191 8.98 -15.40 26.15
C TYR A 191 10.10 -14.56 26.78
N LEU A 192 9.79 -13.33 27.21
CA LEU A 192 10.73 -12.39 27.82
C LEU A 192 10.15 -11.92 29.15
N PRO A 193 10.22 -12.71 30.24
CA PRO A 193 9.66 -12.32 31.52
C PRO A 193 10.55 -11.30 32.26
N GLY A 194 9.92 -10.47 33.09
CA GLY A 194 10.59 -9.61 34.06
C GLY A 194 11.46 -8.49 33.47
N SER A 195 12.66 -8.33 34.03
CA SER A 195 13.62 -7.27 33.67
C SER A 195 14.10 -7.35 32.22
N LEU A 196 14.18 -8.56 31.66
CA LEU A 196 14.58 -8.77 30.26
C LEU A 196 13.61 -8.10 29.28
N TYR A 197 12.30 -8.09 29.57
CA TYR A 197 11.30 -7.37 28.77
C TYR A 197 11.59 -5.87 28.69
N TRP A 198 11.85 -5.26 29.85
CA TRP A 198 12.12 -3.84 29.97
C TRP A 198 13.45 -3.45 29.32
N ILE A 199 14.49 -4.28 29.47
CA ILE A 199 15.77 -4.10 28.79
C ILE A 199 15.56 -4.18 27.27
N ALA A 200 14.78 -5.14 26.79
CA ALA A 200 14.48 -5.29 25.37
C ALA A 200 13.77 -4.05 24.81
N LEU A 201 12.71 -3.56 25.46
CA LEU A 201 11.99 -2.36 25.04
C LEU A 201 12.86 -1.10 25.09
N LYS A 202 13.68 -0.94 26.13
CA LYS A 202 14.48 0.27 26.36
C LYS A 202 15.74 0.34 25.48
N TYR A 203 16.35 -0.81 25.17
CA TYR A 203 17.66 -0.85 24.52
C TYR A 203 17.67 -1.65 23.22
N VAL A 204 17.13 -2.87 23.20
CA VAL A 204 17.23 -3.78 22.06
C VAL A 204 16.35 -3.33 20.89
N VAL A 205 15.06 -3.09 21.13
CA VAL A 205 14.09 -2.69 20.10
C VAL A 205 14.48 -1.38 19.39
N PRO A 206 14.78 -0.27 20.11
CA PRO A 206 15.17 0.98 19.45
C PRO A 206 16.46 0.82 18.65
N TRP A 207 17.42 0.04 19.16
CA TRP A 207 18.67 -0.23 18.48
C TRP A 207 18.47 -1.07 17.21
N ALA A 208 17.61 -2.10 17.27
CA ALA A 208 17.25 -2.91 16.11
C ALA A 208 16.57 -2.08 15.01
N ILE A 209 15.65 -1.17 15.39
CA ILE A 209 15.00 -0.24 14.45
C ILE A 209 16.05 0.68 13.82
N LYS A 210 16.94 1.27 14.63
CA LYS A 210 18.03 2.14 14.13
C LYS A 210 18.94 1.40 13.16
N LEU A 211 19.40 0.20 13.53
CA LEU A 211 20.26 -0.62 12.68
C LEU A 211 19.55 -0.97 11.36
N LYS A 212 18.29 -1.42 11.42
CA LYS A 212 17.50 -1.70 10.21
C LYS A 212 17.39 -0.49 9.29
N GLY A 213 17.14 0.69 9.86
CA GLY A 213 17.07 1.93 9.09
C GLY A 213 18.39 2.30 8.42
N ILE A 214 19.51 2.23 9.15
CA ILE A 214 20.86 2.45 8.60
C ILE A 214 21.14 1.47 7.46
N LEU A 215 20.86 0.18 7.67
CA LEU A 215 21.05 -0.86 6.64
C LEU A 215 20.14 -0.69 5.42
N ASN A 216 19.00 -0.01 5.58
CA ASN A 216 18.11 0.37 4.48
C ASN A 216 18.57 1.66 3.76
N GLY A 217 19.55 2.39 4.29
CA GLY A 217 20.05 3.65 3.73
C GLY A 217 19.39 4.91 4.29
N VAL A 218 18.66 4.79 5.40
CA VAL A 218 17.99 5.91 6.07
C VAL A 218 19.00 6.66 6.94
N LYS A 219 19.10 7.97 6.74
CA LYS A 219 20.02 8.86 7.47
C LYS A 219 19.31 9.53 8.65
N GLY A 220 20.06 10.00 9.63
CA GLY A 220 19.54 10.87 10.69
C GLY A 220 18.84 10.19 11.87
N ILE A 221 18.86 8.85 11.96
CA ILE A 221 18.13 8.11 13.00
C ILE A 221 18.74 8.31 14.39
N ARG A 222 17.92 8.72 15.35
CA ARG A 222 18.29 8.97 16.75
C ARG A 222 17.42 8.15 17.69
N VAL A 223 18.04 7.50 18.67
CA VAL A 223 17.31 6.83 19.76
C VAL A 223 17.17 7.83 20.91
N LEU A 224 15.93 8.03 21.36
CA LEU A 224 15.58 8.91 22.46
C LEU A 224 15.13 8.07 23.66
N ARG A 225 15.52 8.52 24.86
CA ARG A 225 15.17 7.88 26.14
C ARG A 225 14.98 8.95 27.21
N GLY A 226 14.21 8.62 28.24
CA GLY A 226 13.93 9.54 29.34
C GLY A 226 13.25 10.82 28.87
N ARG A 227 13.51 11.94 29.55
CA ARG A 227 12.83 13.24 29.33
C ARG A 227 12.88 13.73 27.88
N LYS A 228 13.93 13.38 27.12
CA LYS A 228 14.09 13.73 25.70
C LYS A 228 12.92 13.31 24.80
N ILE A 229 12.16 12.28 25.17
CA ILE A 229 10.97 11.88 24.40
C ILE A 229 9.92 12.99 24.43
N TRP A 230 9.65 13.56 25.61
CA TRP A 230 8.67 14.62 25.81
C TRP A 230 9.19 16.01 25.46
N GLU A 231 10.52 16.21 25.40
CA GLU A 231 11.12 17.40 24.78
C GLU A 231 10.80 17.46 23.27
N TYR A 232 10.74 16.30 22.60
CA TYR A 232 10.38 16.22 21.17
C TYR A 232 8.86 16.29 20.95
N GLU A 233 8.07 15.60 21.78
CA GLU A 233 6.61 15.62 21.69
C GLU A 233 5.98 15.56 23.10
N PRO A 234 5.55 16.70 23.67
CA PRO A 234 5.05 16.79 25.04
C PRO A 234 3.82 15.94 25.32
N HIS A 235 3.03 15.62 24.30
CA HIS A 235 1.77 14.88 24.42
C HIS A 235 1.93 13.35 24.27
N VAL A 236 3.16 12.84 24.12
CA VAL A 236 3.39 11.38 24.13
C VAL A 236 2.94 10.77 25.46
N THR A 237 2.36 9.56 25.38
CA THR A 237 1.99 8.74 26.55
C THR A 237 3.10 8.66 27.60
N ARG A 238 2.73 8.80 28.87
CA ARG A 238 3.68 8.85 30.00
C ARG A 238 4.44 7.55 30.22
N ASP A 239 3.92 6.43 29.71
CA ASP A 239 4.57 5.13 29.80
C ASP A 239 5.53 4.81 28.65
N ALA A 240 5.86 5.78 27.80
CA ALA A 240 6.89 5.62 26.78
C ALA A 240 8.24 5.24 27.41
N VAL A 241 8.81 4.12 26.97
CA VAL A 241 10.06 3.55 27.51
C VAL A 241 11.27 4.05 26.72
N ALA A 242 11.10 4.18 25.41
CA ALA A 242 12.08 4.69 24.47
C ALA A 242 11.34 5.23 23.23
N ALA A 243 12.03 5.99 22.40
CA ALA A 243 11.54 6.37 21.09
C ALA A 243 12.67 6.34 20.05
N VAL A 244 12.32 6.22 18.77
CA VAL A 244 13.25 6.35 17.65
C VAL A 244 12.78 7.50 16.78
N TYR A 245 13.56 8.58 16.74
CA TYR A 245 13.36 9.68 15.80
C TYR A 245 14.06 9.35 14.48
N ILE A 246 13.36 9.50 13.37
CA ILE A 246 13.79 9.13 12.01
C ILE A 246 13.59 10.32 11.07
#